data_AF-A0A522XWR6-F1
#
_entry.id   AF-A0A522XWR6-F1
#
_cell.length_a   1.000
_cell.length_b   1.000
_cell.length_c   1.000
_cell.angle_alpha   90.00
_cell.angle_beta   90.00
_cell.angle_gamma   90.00
#
_symmetry.space_group_name_H-M   'P 1'
#
loop_
_entity.id
_entity.type
_entity.pdbx_description
1 polymer ?
#
loop_
_entity_poly.entity_id
_entity_poly.type
_entity_poly.pdbx_seq_one_letter_code
_entity_poly.pdbx_strand_id
1 'polypeptide(L)'
;MPFLRRTGTPSATPASSRFRPLAWLGVCFIIISTLTRLVLLLATGAGVPSSPMAWLSIFATGLGYDLLAFIYFAIPLVLLLAALPRRWLQQRTGRWMVGALSFVMLAALVFIALAEWTFWDEFQSRFNFIAVDYLVYTT
;
A
#
# COMPACT_ATOMS: atom_id res chain seq x y z
N MET A 1 -13.15 -5.68 -52.91
CA MET A 1 -12.53 -4.80 -51.90
C MET A 1 -13.15 -5.15 -50.55
N PRO A 2 -12.36 -5.70 -49.60
CA PRO A 2 -12.86 -6.54 -48.51
C PRO A 2 -13.41 -5.74 -47.32
N PHE A 3 -14.44 -6.31 -46.69
CA PHE A 3 -15.01 -5.88 -45.40
C PHE A 3 -13.98 -6.07 -44.28
N LEU A 4 -13.51 -4.96 -43.68
CA LEU A 4 -12.65 -5.01 -42.51
C LEU A 4 -13.46 -5.38 -41.25
N ARG A 5 -13.16 -6.58 -40.76
CA ARG A 5 -13.61 -7.18 -39.51
C ARG A 5 -13.20 -6.29 -38.33
N ARG A 6 -14.15 -5.65 -37.63
CA ARG A 6 -13.88 -5.04 -36.32
C ARG A 6 -13.49 -6.16 -35.35
N THR A 7 -12.21 -6.32 -35.09
CA THR A 7 -11.70 -7.10 -33.97
C THR A 7 -12.16 -6.42 -32.69
N GLY A 8 -13.14 -7.02 -32.01
CA GLY A 8 -13.57 -6.58 -30.69
C GLY A 8 -12.43 -6.81 -29.70
N THR A 9 -11.64 -5.78 -29.43
CA THR A 9 -10.84 -5.74 -28.20
C THR A 9 -11.79 -5.89 -27.03
N PRO A 10 -11.52 -6.77 -26.05
CA PRO A 10 -12.38 -6.89 -24.88
C PRO A 10 -12.47 -5.52 -24.22
N SER A 11 -13.65 -4.92 -24.30
CA SER A 11 -13.93 -3.63 -23.68
C SER A 11 -13.80 -3.84 -22.17
N ALA A 12 -12.73 -3.30 -21.59
CA ALA A 12 -12.54 -3.30 -20.15
C ALA A 12 -13.86 -2.84 -19.49
N THR A 13 -14.42 -3.68 -18.62
CA THR A 13 -15.70 -3.40 -17.96
C THR A 13 -15.60 -2.03 -17.29
N PRO A 14 -16.58 -1.12 -17.41
CA PRO A 14 -16.46 0.26 -16.94
C PRO A 14 -16.03 0.43 -15.47
N ALA A 15 -16.26 -0.59 -14.64
CA ALA A 15 -15.83 -0.66 -13.26
C ALA A 15 -14.30 -0.82 -13.10
N SER A 16 -13.63 -1.61 -13.96
CA SER A 16 -12.20 -1.90 -13.82
C SER A 16 -11.34 -0.64 -14.05
N SER A 17 -11.79 0.26 -14.93
CA SER A 17 -11.10 1.53 -15.19
C SER A 17 -11.15 2.50 -14.00
N ARG A 18 -12.25 2.50 -13.22
CA ARG A 18 -12.46 3.41 -12.07
C ARG A 18 -11.50 3.11 -10.92
N PHE A 19 -11.23 1.83 -10.66
CA PHE A 19 -10.42 1.39 -9.52
C PHE A 19 -8.94 1.17 -9.86
N ARG A 20 -8.49 1.54 -11.06
CA ARG A 20 -7.06 1.47 -11.45
C ARG A 20 -6.13 2.23 -10.47
N PRO A 21 -6.46 3.45 -10.00
CA PRO A 21 -5.61 4.15 -9.03
C PRO A 21 -5.50 3.40 -7.70
N LEU A 22 -6.58 2.76 -7.26
CA LEU A 22 -6.61 1.95 -6.05
C LEU A 22 -5.75 0.69 -6.19
N ALA A 23 -5.86 -0.01 -7.32
CA ALA A 23 -5.04 -1.19 -7.60
C ALA A 23 -3.54 -0.82 -7.69
N TRP A 24 -3.22 0.29 -8.35
CA TRP A 24 -1.86 0.82 -8.40
C TRP A 24 -1.31 1.13 -7.01
N LEU A 25 -2.11 1.82 -6.18
CA LEU A 25 -1.72 2.14 -4.80
C LEU A 25 -1.51 0.86 -3.97
N GLY A 26 -2.37 -0.14 -4.14
CA GLY A 26 -2.23 -1.44 -3.47
C GLY A 26 -0.95 -2.18 -3.85
N VAL A 27 -0.58 -2.19 -5.13
CA VAL A 27 0.70 -2.76 -5.58
C VAL A 27 1.88 -2.02 -4.96
N CYS A 28 1.86 -0.67 -4.99
CA CYS A 28 2.90 0.13 -4.34
C CYS A 28 2.99 -0.16 -2.83
N PHE A 29 1.85 -0.27 -2.15
CA PHE A 29 1.77 -0.59 -0.72
C PHE A 29 2.46 -1.91 -0.40
N ILE A 30 2.09 -2.99 -1.11
CA ILE A 30 2.65 -4.32 -0.87
C ILE A 30 4.15 -4.37 -1.21
N ILE A 31 4.58 -3.72 -2.29
CA ILE A 31 6.00 -3.67 -2.65
C ILE A 31 6.78 -2.94 -1.54
N ILE A 32 6.35 -1.75 -1.15
CA ILE A 32 7.05 -0.95 -0.14
C ILE A 32 7.05 -1.68 1.20
N SER A 33 5.91 -2.23 1.66
CA SER A 33 5.84 -2.96 2.94
C SER A 33 6.72 -4.21 2.95
N THR A 34 6.79 -4.93 1.83
CA THR A 34 7.63 -6.13 1.68
C THR A 34 9.11 -5.76 1.64
N LEU A 35 9.48 -4.69 0.94
CA LEU A 35 10.85 -4.18 0.92
C LEU A 35 11.29 -3.69 2.30
N THR A 36 10.45 -2.94 3.00
CA THR A 36 10.74 -2.52 4.38
C THR A 36 10.97 -3.74 5.27
N ARG A 37 10.08 -4.75 5.22
CA ARG A 37 10.26 -6.00 5.97
C ARG A 37 11.57 -6.72 5.63
N LEU A 38 11.94 -6.77 4.34
CA LEU A 38 13.19 -7.38 3.92
C LEU A 38 14.40 -6.61 4.48
N VAL A 39 14.40 -5.28 4.38
CA VAL A 39 15.47 -4.43 4.93
C VAL A 39 15.62 -4.63 6.43
N LEU A 40 14.51 -4.66 7.18
CA LEU A 40 14.53 -4.88 8.63
C LEU A 40 15.02 -6.30 9.00
N LEU A 41 14.60 -7.32 8.25
CA LEU A 41 15.08 -8.69 8.44
C LEU A 41 16.59 -8.78 8.22
N LEU A 42 17.12 -8.13 7.18
CA LEU A 42 18.56 -8.09 6.92
C LEU A 42 19.31 -7.30 8.00
N ALA A 43 18.74 -6.18 8.48
CA ALA A 43 19.33 -5.37 9.54
C ALA A 43 19.38 -6.10 10.89
N THR A 44 18.46 -7.01 11.15
CA THR A 44 18.46 -7.86 12.37
C THR A 44 19.64 -8.85 12.39
N GLY A 45 20.21 -9.19 11.24
CA GLY A 45 21.42 -10.00 11.12
C GLY A 45 21.31 -11.37 11.80
N ALA A 46 22.25 -11.69 12.69
CA ALA A 46 22.33 -12.99 13.36
C ALA A 46 21.20 -13.27 14.37
N GLY A 47 20.36 -12.27 14.68
CA GLY A 47 19.18 -12.45 15.54
C GLY A 47 18.00 -13.13 14.84
N VAL A 48 18.06 -13.35 13.52
CA VAL A 48 16.98 -13.97 12.74
C VAL A 48 17.12 -15.49 12.74
N PRO A 49 16.03 -16.26 12.89
CA PRO A 49 16.06 -17.70 12.70
C PRO A 49 16.63 -18.07 11.32
N SER A 50 17.60 -18.98 11.26
CA SER A 50 18.24 -19.41 10.00
C SER A 50 17.37 -20.36 9.15
N SER A 51 16.12 -20.60 9.56
CA SER A 51 15.21 -21.52 8.89
C SER A 51 14.42 -20.83 7.76
N PRO A 52 14.48 -21.34 6.51
CA PRO A 52 13.65 -20.82 5.41
C PRO A 52 12.14 -20.86 5.70
N MET A 53 11.69 -21.83 6.50
CA MET A 53 10.29 -21.94 6.90
C MET A 53 9.86 -20.80 7.85
N ALA A 54 10.78 -20.36 8.72
CA ALA A 54 10.53 -19.21 9.59
C ALA A 54 10.42 -17.93 8.75
N TRP A 55 11.25 -17.77 7.72
CA TRP A 55 11.18 -16.62 6.83
C TRP A 55 9.88 -16.60 6.06
N LEU A 56 9.47 -17.73 5.49
CA LEU A 56 8.17 -17.85 4.83
C LEU A 56 7.02 -17.44 5.77
N SER A 57 7.09 -17.86 7.03
CA SER A 57 6.09 -17.51 8.04
C SER A 57 6.09 -16.01 8.37
N ILE A 58 7.26 -15.37 8.49
CA ILE A 58 7.41 -13.92 8.71
C ILE A 58 6.80 -13.12 7.55
N PHE A 59 7.07 -13.52 6.30
CA PHE A 59 6.52 -12.84 5.13
C PHE A 59 5.03 -13.13 4.92
N ALA A 60 4.56 -14.35 5.19
CA ALA A 60 3.15 -14.71 5.03
C ALA A 60 2.26 -14.00 6.07
N THR A 61 2.65 -14.05 7.34
CA THR A 61 1.93 -13.33 8.40
C THR A 61 2.02 -11.82 8.18
N GLY A 62 3.20 -11.33 7.80
CA GLY A 62 3.41 -9.94 7.44
C GLY A 62 2.51 -9.47 6.30
N LEU A 63 2.36 -10.26 5.24
CA LEU A 63 1.46 -9.96 4.13
C LEU A 63 0.00 -9.86 4.61
N GLY A 64 -0.42 -10.73 5.52
CA GLY A 64 -1.76 -10.65 6.12
C GLY A 64 -2.01 -9.32 6.83
N TYR A 65 -1.05 -8.86 7.64
CA TYR A 65 -1.11 -7.54 8.28
C TYR A 65 -1.05 -6.39 7.28
N ASP A 66 -0.23 -6.49 6.24
CA ASP A 66 -0.13 -5.47 5.19
C ASP A 66 -1.46 -5.30 4.46
N LEU A 67 -2.14 -6.41 4.13
CA LEU A 67 -3.45 -6.38 3.50
C LEU A 67 -4.51 -5.72 4.40
N LEU A 68 -4.50 -6.05 5.71
CA LEU A 68 -5.40 -5.42 6.67
C LEU A 68 -5.13 -3.92 6.79
N ALA A 69 -3.86 -3.53 6.92
CA ALA A 69 -3.45 -2.12 6.98
C ALA A 69 -3.85 -1.37 5.70
N PHE A 70 -3.68 -2.00 4.53
CA PHE A 70 -4.07 -1.40 3.25
C PHE A 70 -5.58 -1.15 3.17
N ILE A 71 -6.43 -2.02 3.72
CA ILE A 71 -7.88 -1.78 3.74
C ILE A 71 -8.21 -0.46 4.43
N TYR A 72 -7.60 -0.19 5.60
CA TYR A 72 -7.80 1.07 6.32
C TYR A 72 -7.15 2.25 5.60
N PHE A 73 -5.92 2.06 5.09
CA PHE A 73 -5.18 3.10 4.38
C PHE A 73 -5.90 3.54 3.11
N ALA A 74 -6.56 2.63 2.39
CA ALA A 74 -7.25 2.89 1.14
C ALA A 74 -8.57 3.68 1.28
N ILE A 75 -9.14 3.78 2.48
CA ILE A 75 -10.46 4.39 2.73
C ILE A 75 -10.61 5.77 2.08
N PRO A 76 -9.67 6.74 2.23
CA PRO A 76 -9.83 8.07 1.64
C PRO A 76 -9.97 8.02 0.11
N LEU A 77 -9.17 7.19 -0.55
CA LEU A 77 -9.21 7.03 -2.01
C LEU A 77 -10.48 6.31 -2.46
N VAL A 78 -10.93 5.29 -1.73
CA VAL A 78 -12.18 4.58 -2.00
C VAL A 78 -13.36 5.54 -1.89
N LEU A 79 -13.43 6.34 -0.83
CA LEU A 79 -14.49 7.33 -0.62
C LEU A 79 -14.49 8.40 -1.72
N LEU A 80 -13.31 8.93 -2.09
CA LEU A 80 -13.19 9.88 -3.18
C LEU A 80 -13.68 9.27 -4.50
N LEU A 81 -13.20 8.07 -4.83
CA LEU A 81 -13.60 7.38 -6.05
C LEU A 81 -15.09 7.07 -6.04
N ALA A 82 -15.69 6.71 -4.91
CA ALA A 82 -17.11 6.40 -4.76
C ALA A 82 -18.00 7.66 -4.90
N ALA A 83 -17.61 8.76 -4.26
CA ALA A 83 -18.34 10.02 -4.26
C ALA A 83 -18.32 10.74 -5.63
N LEU A 84 -17.21 10.65 -6.38
CA LEU A 84 -17.13 11.34 -7.67
C LEU A 84 -17.98 10.66 -8.75
N PRO A 85 -18.88 11.39 -9.43
CA PRO A 85 -19.61 10.87 -10.58
C PRO A 85 -18.67 10.64 -11.77
N ARG A 86 -18.97 9.62 -12.60
CA ARG A 86 -18.10 9.20 -13.73
C ARG A 86 -17.70 10.34 -14.67
N ARG A 87 -18.60 11.31 -14.88
CA ARG A 87 -18.34 12.48 -15.73
C ARG A 87 -17.17 13.32 -15.20
N TRP A 88 -17.08 13.47 -13.88
CA TRP A 88 -16.05 14.27 -13.22
C TRP A 88 -14.70 13.56 -13.20
N LEU A 89 -14.69 12.23 -13.05
CA LEU A 89 -13.46 11.41 -13.18
C LEU A 89 -12.83 11.49 -14.57
N GLN A 90 -13.60 11.83 -15.61
CA GLN A 90 -13.06 12.04 -16.96
C GLN A 90 -12.57 13.48 -17.18
N GLN A 91 -13.03 14.44 -16.37
CA GLN A 91 -12.59 15.83 -16.44
C GLN A 91 -11.22 16.03 -15.79
N ARG A 92 -10.53 17.11 -16.19
CA ARG A 92 -9.20 17.47 -15.68
C ARG A 92 -9.19 17.60 -14.16
N THR A 93 -10.22 18.22 -13.58
CA THR A 93 -10.33 18.43 -12.12
C THR A 93 -10.43 17.12 -11.36
N GLY A 94 -11.32 16.19 -11.77
CA GLY A 94 -11.45 14.91 -11.07
C GLY A 94 -10.21 14.02 -11.21
N ARG A 95 -9.55 14.04 -12.37
CA ARG A 95 -8.26 13.36 -12.56
C ARG A 95 -7.16 13.95 -11.66
N TRP A 96 -7.12 15.28 -11.53
CA TRP A 96 -6.16 15.95 -10.68
C TRP A 96 -6.40 15.66 -9.19
N MET A 97 -7.66 15.67 -8.73
CA MET A 97 -8.01 15.32 -7.34
C MET A 97 -7.58 13.90 -6.98
N VAL A 98 -7.91 12.92 -7.83
CA VAL A 98 -7.51 11.53 -7.62
C VAL A 98 -5.99 11.39 -7.65
N GLY A 99 -5.32 12.00 -8.63
CA GLY A 99 -3.86 11.97 -8.74
C GLY A 99 -3.16 12.62 -7.54
N ALA A 100 -3.64 13.78 -7.09
CA ALA A 100 -3.10 14.48 -5.93
C ALA A 100 -3.27 13.66 -4.64
N LEU A 101 -4.45 13.09 -4.42
CA LEU A 101 -4.67 12.22 -3.27
C LEU A 101 -3.78 10.97 -3.34
N SER A 102 -3.71 10.29 -4.49
CA SER A 102 -2.81 9.13 -4.66
C SER A 102 -1.35 9.49 -4.44
N PHE A 103 -0.91 10.67 -4.88
CA PHE A 103 0.45 11.16 -4.63
C PHE A 103 0.72 11.40 -3.15
N VAL A 104 -0.19 12.10 -2.44
CA VAL A 104 -0.08 12.35 -1.00
C VAL A 104 -0.03 11.03 -0.23
N MET A 105 -0.88 10.07 -0.60
CA MET A 105 -0.88 8.74 0.03
C MET A 105 0.42 7.98 -0.25
N LEU A 106 0.95 8.03 -1.48
CA LEU A 106 2.25 7.41 -1.77
C LEU A 106 3.38 8.07 -0.97
N ALA A 107 3.39 9.40 -0.88
CA ALA A 107 4.37 10.13 -0.09
C ALA A 107 4.29 9.77 1.40
N ALA A 108 3.08 9.66 1.95
CA ALA A 108 2.86 9.21 3.32
C ALA A 108 3.35 7.77 3.54
N LEU A 109 3.10 6.87 2.58
CA LEU A 109 3.57 5.48 2.63
C LEU A 109 5.11 5.39 2.66
N VAL A 110 5.78 6.15 1.79
CA VAL A 110 7.25 6.22 1.78
C VAL A 110 7.78 6.82 3.07
N PHE A 111 7.14 7.90 3.56
CA PHE A 111 7.50 8.51 4.84
C PHE A 111 7.37 7.51 6.00
N ILE A 112 6.27 6.75 6.07
CA ILE A 112 6.08 5.70 7.09
C ILE A 112 7.17 4.65 6.98
N ALA A 113 7.50 4.18 5.78
CA ALA A 113 8.57 3.19 5.58
C ALA A 113 9.94 3.70 6.06
N LEU A 114 10.24 4.98 5.88
CA LEU A 114 11.48 5.60 6.40
C LEU A 114 11.41 5.79 7.92
N ALA A 115 10.25 6.19 8.46
CA ALA A 115 10.05 6.34 9.89
C ALA A 115 10.13 4.98 10.63
N GLU A 116 9.71 3.90 9.99
CA GLU A 116 9.88 2.54 10.52
C GLU A 116 11.35 2.18 10.71
N TRP A 117 12.25 2.63 9.83
CA TRP A 117 13.68 2.41 10.03
C TRP A 117 14.18 3.08 11.31
N THR A 118 13.87 4.37 11.49
CA THR A 118 14.26 5.10 12.70
C THR A 118 13.64 4.51 13.96
N PHE A 119 12.40 4.03 13.87
CA PHE A 119 11.70 3.40 14.98
C PHE A 119 12.30 2.02 15.30
N TRP A 120 12.69 1.27 14.27
CA TRP A 120 13.35 -0.02 14.44
C TRP A 120 14.70 0.12 15.15
N ASP A 121 15.50 1.13 14.80
CA ASP A 121 16.80 1.37 15.42
C ASP A 121 16.67 1.53 16.96
N GLU A 122 15.66 2.29 17.40
CA GLU A 122 15.40 2.56 18.81
C GLU A 122 14.74 1.39 19.55
N PHE A 123 13.72 0.76 18.95
CA PHE A 123 12.83 -0.16 19.67
C PHE A 123 12.95 -1.62 19.25
N GLN A 124 13.71 -1.92 18.19
CA GLN A 124 13.86 -3.26 17.59
C GLN A 124 12.52 -3.95 17.32
N SER A 125 11.50 -3.15 17.00
CA SER A 125 10.14 -3.57 16.67
C SER A 125 9.61 -2.66 15.57
N ARG A 126 8.64 -3.14 14.77
CA ARG A 126 7.84 -2.26 13.91
C ARG A 126 6.83 -1.48 14.75
N PHE A 127 6.18 -0.49 14.12
CA PHE A 127 5.11 0.28 14.76
C PHE A 127 4.06 -0.64 15.39
N ASN A 128 3.86 -0.48 16.68
CA ASN A 128 2.90 -1.23 17.49
C ASN A 128 2.34 -0.31 18.57
N PHE A 129 1.13 -0.59 19.07
CA PHE A 129 0.49 0.18 20.13
C PHE A 129 1.27 0.17 21.46
N ILE A 130 2.16 -0.80 21.65
CA ILE A 130 3.11 -0.85 22.78
C ILE A 130 3.98 0.42 22.85
N ALA A 131 4.32 1.07 21.73
CA ALA A 131 5.08 2.33 21.72
C ALA A 131 4.33 3.48 22.39
N VAL A 132 2.99 3.48 22.26
CA VAL A 132 2.13 4.45 22.93
C VAL A 132 2.12 4.19 24.44
N ASP A 133 2.06 2.91 24.84
CA ASP A 133 2.15 2.54 26.26
C ASP A 133 3.47 3.03 26.87
N TYR A 134 4.59 2.93 26.13
CA TYR A 134 5.85 3.51 26.60
C TYR A 134 5.77 5.03 26.78
N LEU A 135 5.15 5.79 25.88
CA LEU A 135 5.01 7.24 26.04
C LEU A 135 4.06 7.67 27.18
N VAL A 136 3.05 6.85 27.50
CA VAL A 136 2.05 7.14 28.53
C VAL A 136 2.51 6.68 29.92
N TYR A 137 3.29 5.59 30.01
CA TYR A 137 3.75 4.99 31.26
C TYR A 137 5.24 5.23 31.56
N THR A 138 5.83 6.31 31.05
CA THR A 138 7.12 6.80 31.59
C THR A 138 6.86 7.48 32.94
N THR A 139 7.05 6.77 34.04
CA THR A 139 7.19 7.39 35.39
C THR A 139 8.64 7.67 35.70
#